data_AF-A0A968BRW4-F1
#
_entry.id   AF-A0A968BRW4-F1
#
_cell.length_a   1.000
_cell.length_b   1.000
_cell.length_c   1.000
_cell.angle_alpha   90.00
_cell.angle_beta   90.00
_cell.angle_gamma   90.00
#
_symmetry.space_group_name_H-M   'P 1'
#
loop_
_entity.id
_entity.type
_entity.pdbx_description
1 polymer ?
#
loop_
_entity_poly.entity_id
_entity_poly.type
_entity_poly.pdbx_seq_one_letter_code
_entity_poly.pdbx_strand_id
1 'polypeptide(L)'
;LHTELILPEHHQVANAVGAIAGSVMVEEELLIYPRLSRDGLEVFGYYVQAHDERHEFEDLDTALAHARDLSCERALGAALRSGADNPQVTIEEQTDGLDTYRIRAKAVGNPRLMR
;
A
#
# COMPACT_ATOMS: atom_id res chain seq x y z
N LEU A 1 2.00 -25.38 -42.00
CA LEU A 1 1.79 -23.98 -41.59
C LEU A 1 0.31 -23.83 -41.23
N HIS A 2 -0.05 -24.10 -39.98
CA HIS A 2 -1.42 -23.98 -39.45
C HIS A 2 -1.33 -23.82 -37.94
N THR A 3 -1.09 -22.59 -37.48
CA THR A 3 -1.33 -22.25 -36.08
C THR A 3 -2.20 -21.01 -36.06
N GLU A 4 -3.41 -21.14 -35.54
CA GLU A 4 -4.29 -20.01 -35.28
C GLU A 4 -3.83 -19.28 -34.03
N LEU A 5 -3.74 -17.95 -34.15
CA LEU A 5 -3.51 -17.03 -33.04
C LEU A 5 -4.88 -16.61 -32.50
N ILE A 6 -5.25 -17.13 -31.34
CA ILE A 6 -6.44 -16.68 -30.61
C ILE A 6 -5.98 -15.69 -29.54
N LEU A 7 -6.29 -14.40 -29.75
CA LEU A 7 -6.08 -13.35 -28.76
C LEU A 7 -7.41 -12.99 -28.10
N PRO A 8 -7.58 -13.21 -26.79
CA PRO A 8 -8.77 -12.76 -26.07
C PRO A 8 -8.78 -11.23 -25.93
N GLU A 9 -9.98 -10.67 -25.91
CA GLU A 9 -10.26 -9.24 -26.10
C GLU A 9 -9.79 -8.33 -24.93
N HIS A 10 -9.26 -8.89 -23.83
CA HIS A 10 -8.92 -8.15 -22.60
C HIS A 10 -7.46 -8.37 -22.18
N HIS A 11 -6.51 -7.77 -22.91
CA HIS A 11 -5.06 -7.99 -22.76
C HIS A 11 -4.41 -7.31 -21.53
N GLN A 12 -5.14 -6.50 -20.76
CA GLN A 12 -4.53 -5.57 -19.78
C GLN A 12 -4.03 -6.19 -18.46
N VAL A 13 -3.82 -7.49 -18.37
CA VAL A 13 -3.19 -8.09 -17.19
C VAL A 13 -1.96 -8.89 -17.62
N ALA A 14 -0.82 -8.20 -17.61
CA ALA A 14 0.46 -8.84 -17.87
C ALA A 14 0.94 -9.63 -16.64
N ASN A 15 1.34 -10.87 -16.91
CA ASN A 15 2.42 -11.64 -16.28
C ASN A 15 2.14 -12.41 -14.98
N ALA A 16 1.86 -13.72 -15.12
CA ALA A 16 2.84 -14.78 -14.84
C ALA A 16 2.22 -16.16 -15.11
N VAL A 17 2.27 -16.62 -16.37
CA VAL A 17 2.02 -18.03 -16.69
C VAL A 17 3.37 -18.74 -16.76
N GLY A 18 3.66 -19.49 -15.72
CA GLY A 18 4.83 -20.35 -15.57
C GLY A 18 4.85 -20.85 -14.14
N ALA A 19 4.98 -22.17 -13.93
CA ALA A 19 4.99 -22.74 -12.58
C ALA A 19 6.16 -22.13 -11.76
N ILE A 20 5.85 -21.33 -10.74
CA ILE A 20 6.83 -20.74 -9.83
C ILE A 20 6.28 -20.93 -8.42
N ALA A 21 7.04 -21.58 -7.53
CA ALA A 21 6.87 -21.39 -6.09
C ALA A 21 7.32 -19.96 -5.77
N GLY A 22 6.49 -18.97 -6.12
CA GLY A 22 6.76 -17.55 -5.90
C GLY A 22 6.25 -17.16 -4.52
N SER A 23 6.77 -16.09 -3.92
CA SER A 23 6.09 -15.41 -2.81
C SER A 23 5.37 -14.18 -3.35
N VAL A 24 4.21 -13.86 -2.77
CA VAL A 24 3.51 -12.60 -3.00
C VAL A 24 4.04 -11.59 -2.00
N MET A 25 4.53 -10.45 -2.49
CA MET A 25 4.98 -9.34 -1.68
C MET A 25 4.33 -8.06 -2.20
N VAL A 26 3.69 -7.31 -1.31
CA VAL A 26 3.08 -6.01 -1.59
C VAL A 26 3.57 -5.00 -0.56
N GLU A 27 3.82 -3.78 -1.00
CA GLU A 27 4.20 -2.66 -0.16
C GLU A 27 3.24 -1.49 -0.40
N GLU A 28 2.75 -0.88 0.68
CA GLU A 28 1.92 0.33 0.68
C GLU A 28 2.64 1.40 1.51
N GLU A 29 2.70 2.63 0.99
CA GLU A 29 3.38 3.75 1.64
C GLU A 29 2.44 4.95 1.77
N LEU A 30 2.33 5.50 2.99
CA LEU A 30 1.58 6.71 3.30
C LEU A 30 2.50 7.76 3.90
N LEU A 31 2.27 9.03 3.52
CA LEU A 31 3.01 10.18 4.02
C LEU A 31 2.11 11.02 4.95
N ILE A 32 2.63 11.37 6.12
CA ILE A 32 1.98 12.27 7.08
C ILE A 32 2.82 13.53 7.18
N TYR A 33 2.21 14.70 7.01
CA TYR A 33 2.93 15.99 7.09
C TYR A 33 2.07 17.08 7.72
N PRO A 34 2.69 18.05 8.41
CA PRO A 34 1.96 19.05 9.18
C PRO A 34 1.26 20.04 8.27
N ARG A 35 0.11 20.51 8.73
CA ARG A 35 -0.61 21.62 8.15
C ARG A 35 -0.19 22.89 8.88
N LEU A 36 0.60 23.69 8.18
CA LEU A 36 1.24 24.87 8.73
C LEU A 36 0.43 26.14 8.47
N SER A 37 0.44 27.05 9.45
CA SER A 37 -0.05 28.42 9.32
C SER A 37 0.58 29.13 8.12
N ARG A 38 0.00 30.26 7.69
CA ARG A 38 0.51 31.01 6.52
C ARG A 38 1.97 31.45 6.66
N ASP A 39 2.42 31.71 7.88
CA ASP A 39 3.80 32.09 8.20
C ASP A 39 4.71 30.87 8.47
N GLY A 40 4.17 29.66 8.47
CA GLY A 40 4.91 28.41 8.63
C GLY A 40 5.34 28.10 10.07
N LEU A 41 4.85 28.86 11.06
CA LEU A 41 5.32 28.77 12.45
C LEU A 41 4.44 27.88 13.34
N GLU A 42 3.18 27.70 12.99
CA GLU A 42 2.22 26.96 13.81
C GLU A 42 1.67 25.75 13.06
N VAL A 43 1.66 24.60 13.72
CA VAL A 43 0.97 23.40 13.23
C VAL A 43 -0.46 23.43 13.75
N PHE A 44 -1.44 23.34 12.85
CA PHE A 44 -2.86 23.32 13.21
C PHE A 44 -3.60 22.08 12.69
N GLY A 45 -2.85 21.04 12.33
CA GLY A 45 -3.37 19.75 11.89
C GLY A 45 -2.34 18.98 11.07
N TYR A 46 -2.76 17.83 10.56
CA TYR A 46 -1.93 16.94 9.76
C TYR A 46 -2.70 16.42 8.55
N TYR A 47 -1.99 16.22 7.45
CA TYR A 47 -2.49 15.50 6.30
C TYR A 47 -1.92 14.09 6.30
N VAL A 48 -2.78 13.10 6.04
CA VAL A 48 -2.35 11.75 5.62
C VAL A 48 -2.58 11.65 4.12
N GLN A 49 -1.50 11.48 3.37
CA GLN A 49 -1.51 11.33 1.92
C GLN A 49 -1.29 9.86 1.56
N ALA A 50 -2.30 9.26 0.95
CA ALA A 50 -2.20 7.99 0.25
C ALA A 50 -2.07 8.22 -1.26
N HIS A 51 -1.95 7.16 -2.06
CA HIS A 51 -1.79 7.27 -3.51
C HIS A 51 -2.98 7.96 -4.23
N ASP A 52 -4.20 7.68 -3.76
CA ASP A 52 -5.46 8.06 -4.40
C ASP A 52 -6.32 9.04 -3.59
N GLU A 53 -5.98 9.26 -2.32
CA GLU A 53 -6.75 10.10 -1.42
C GLU A 53 -5.88 10.84 -0.39
N ARG A 54 -6.49 11.85 0.22
CA ARG A 54 -5.90 12.63 1.31
C ARG A 54 -6.93 12.82 2.41
N HIS A 55 -6.50 12.62 3.64
CA HIS A 55 -7.31 12.79 4.85
C HIS A 55 -6.72 13.87 5.74
N GLU A 56 -7.58 14.61 6.44
CA GLU A 56 -7.21 15.69 7.36
C GLU A 56 -7.47 15.27 8.81
N PHE A 57 -6.54 15.62 9.70
CA PHE A 57 -6.62 15.35 11.13
C PHE A 57 -6.20 16.58 11.92
N GLU A 58 -6.77 16.76 13.12
CA GLU A 58 -6.40 17.85 14.02
C GLU A 58 -5.12 17.53 14.79
N ASP A 59 -4.89 16.26 15.12
CA ASP A 59 -3.77 15.79 15.91
C ASP A 59 -2.94 14.69 15.20
N LEU A 60 -1.66 14.63 15.54
CA LEU A 60 -0.70 13.71 14.94
C LEU A 60 -1.02 12.25 15.28
N ASP A 61 -1.42 11.96 16.52
CA ASP A 61 -1.63 10.59 16.98
C ASP A 61 -2.77 9.91 16.21
N THR A 62 -3.87 10.64 15.97
CA THR A 62 -5.00 10.17 15.15
C THR A 62 -4.58 10.02 13.68
N ALA A 63 -3.77 10.94 13.14
CA ALA A 63 -3.23 10.83 11.78
C ALA A 63 -2.36 9.57 11.62
N LEU A 64 -1.46 9.31 12.57
CA LEU A 64 -0.59 8.13 12.56
C LEU A 64 -1.39 6.84 12.75
N ALA A 65 -2.35 6.81 13.67
CA ALA A 65 -3.25 5.66 13.86
C ALA A 65 -4.00 5.34 12.56
N HIS A 66 -4.62 6.34 11.95
CA HIS A 66 -5.31 6.17 10.67
C HIS A 66 -4.38 5.68 9.56
N ALA A 67 -3.17 6.23 9.45
CA ALA A 67 -2.20 5.81 8.45
C ALA A 67 -1.74 4.35 8.64
N ARG A 68 -1.53 3.91 9.87
CA ARG A 68 -1.19 2.51 10.19
C ARG A 68 -2.34 1.57 9.81
N ASP A 69 -3.56 1.91 10.17
CA ASP A 69 -4.73 1.08 9.86
C ASP A 69 -4.98 0.99 8.35
N LEU A 70 -4.98 2.14 7.66
CA LEU A 70 -5.21 2.22 6.22
C LEU A 70 -4.12 1.50 5.41
N SER A 71 -2.85 1.72 5.74
CA SER A 71 -1.74 1.06 5.06
C SER A 71 -1.78 -0.46 5.26
N CYS A 72 -2.11 -0.92 6.47
CA CYS A 72 -2.26 -2.33 6.79
C CYS A 72 -3.39 -2.98 5.97
N GLU A 73 -4.58 -2.37 5.98
CA GLU A 73 -5.74 -2.85 5.24
C GLU A 73 -5.44 -2.96 3.74
N ARG A 74 -4.82 -1.92 3.17
CA ARG A 74 -4.49 -1.86 1.74
C ARG A 74 -3.45 -2.89 1.35
N ALA A 75 -2.34 -3.00 2.10
CA ALA A 75 -1.30 -3.98 1.84
C ALA A 75 -1.84 -5.41 1.96
N LEU A 76 -2.63 -5.70 3.00
CA LEU A 76 -3.27 -6.99 3.21
C LEU A 76 -4.23 -7.34 2.07
N GLY A 77 -5.15 -6.42 1.76
CA GLY A 77 -6.14 -6.60 0.71
C GLY A 77 -5.51 -6.77 -0.66
N ALA A 78 -4.44 -6.03 -0.96
CA ALA A 78 -3.69 -6.18 -2.20
C ALA A 78 -2.97 -7.53 -2.28
N ALA A 79 -2.29 -7.98 -1.22
CA ALA A 79 -1.66 -9.30 -1.19
C ALA A 79 -2.67 -10.43 -1.38
N LEU A 80 -3.84 -10.34 -0.75
CA LEU A 80 -4.94 -11.31 -0.93
C LEU A 80 -5.46 -11.32 -2.38
N ARG A 81 -5.68 -10.15 -2.99
CA ARG A 81 -6.09 -10.03 -4.40
C ARG A 81 -5.02 -10.56 -5.36
N SER A 82 -3.75 -10.45 -4.99
CA SER A 82 -2.61 -11.05 -5.71
C SER A 82 -2.44 -12.55 -5.46
N GLY A 83 -3.34 -13.18 -4.70
CA GLY A 83 -3.39 -14.63 -4.52
C GLY A 83 -2.61 -15.16 -3.32
N ALA A 84 -2.12 -14.29 -2.42
CA ALA A 84 -1.47 -14.73 -1.19
C ALA A 84 -2.45 -15.50 -0.28
N ASP A 85 -2.00 -16.62 0.27
CA ASP A 85 -2.65 -17.35 1.35
C ASP A 85 -2.12 -16.84 2.69
N ASN A 86 -3.03 -16.38 3.54
CA ASN A 86 -2.75 -15.86 4.88
C ASN A 86 -1.50 -14.94 4.97
N PRO A 87 -1.40 -13.88 4.14
CA PRO A 87 -0.26 -12.97 4.16
C PRO A 87 -0.10 -12.29 5.52
N GLN A 88 1.16 -12.11 5.93
CA GLN A 88 1.53 -11.37 7.13
C GLN A 88 1.90 -9.94 6.77
N VAL A 89 1.49 -8.98 7.59
CA VAL A 89 1.79 -7.56 7.39
C VAL A 89 2.73 -7.06 8.49
N THR A 90 3.81 -6.41 8.07
CA THR A 90 4.71 -5.65 8.96
C THR A 90 4.54 -4.16 8.66
N ILE A 91 4.47 -3.33 9.69
CA ILE A 91 4.40 -1.88 9.57
C ILE A 91 5.69 -1.27 10.10
N GLU A 92 6.27 -0.37 9.32
CA GLU A 92 7.41 0.44 9.68
C GLU A 92 7.01 1.92 9.68
N GLU A 93 7.46 2.65 10.70
CA GLU A 93 7.29 4.09 10.81
C GLU A 93 8.66 4.76 10.78
N GLN A 94 8.79 5.78 9.93
CA GLN A 94 10.00 6.57 9.79
C GLN A 94 9.66 8.05 9.94
N THR A 95 10.48 8.78 10.70
CA THR A 95 10.40 10.25 10.76
C THR A 95 11.34 10.83 9.69
N ASP A 96 10.78 11.60 8.76
CA ASP A 96 11.51 12.25 7.65
C ASP A 96 11.98 13.68 8.01
N GLY A 97 11.73 14.12 9.25
CA GLY A 97 12.05 15.46 9.75
C GLY A 97 10.94 16.47 9.50
N LEU A 98 11.05 17.68 10.06
CA LEU A 98 10.03 18.74 9.94
C LEU A 98 8.60 18.23 10.24
N ASP A 99 8.48 17.40 11.29
CA ASP A 99 7.20 16.82 11.71
C ASP A 99 6.50 15.98 10.63
N THR A 100 7.28 15.45 9.69
CA THR A 100 6.84 14.56 8.61
C THR A 100 7.17 13.12 8.96
N TYR A 101 6.21 12.23 8.71
CA TYR A 101 6.29 10.79 9.02
C TYR A 101 5.90 9.97 7.80
N ARG A 102 6.47 8.78 7.69
CA ARG A 102 6.20 7.83 6.63
C ARG A 102 5.86 6.49 7.24
N ILE A 103 4.70 5.96 6.85
CA ILE A 103 4.25 4.63 7.25
C ILE A 103 4.39 3.72 6.04
N ARG A 104 5.12 2.62 6.20
CA ARG A 104 5.27 1.57 5.21
C ARG A 104 4.66 0.28 5.73
N ALA A 105 3.63 -0.22 5.07
CA ALA A 105 3.07 -1.53 5.35
C ALA A 105 3.53 -2.52 4.27
N LYS A 106 4.12 -3.63 4.70
CA LYS A 106 4.62 -4.69 3.82
C LYS A 106 3.89 -5.99 4.10
N ALA A 107 3.13 -6.47 3.12
CA ALA A 107 2.43 -7.73 3.16
C ALA A 107 3.21 -8.82 2.42
N VAL A 108 3.45 -9.97 3.05
CA VAL A 108 4.16 -11.11 2.45
C VAL A 108 3.38 -12.41 2.71
N GLY A 109 3.18 -13.20 1.66
CA GLY A 109 2.53 -14.52 1.77
C GLY A 109 2.91 -15.46 0.64
N ASN A 110 2.56 -16.74 0.78
CA ASN A 110 2.73 -17.72 -0.29
C ASN A 110 1.47 -17.73 -1.16
N PRO A 111 1.56 -17.93 -2.48
CA PRO A 111 0.40 -18.02 -3.35
C PRO A 111 -0.41 -19.26 -3.02
N ARG A 112 -1.75 -19.14 -3.10
CA ARG A 112 -2.65 -20.30 -3.04
C ARG A 112 -2.39 -21.22 -4.22
N LEU A 113 -1.83 -22.39 -3.96
CA LEU A 113 -1.75 -23.46 -4.95
C LEU A 113 -3.14 -24.11 -5.05
N MET A 114 -3.84 -23.91 -6.18
CA MET A 114 -5.05 -24.67 -6.50
C MET A 114 -4.67 -26.16 -6.60
N ARG A 115 -5.39 -27.01 -5.88
CA ARG A 115 -5.19 -28.46 -5.84
C ARG A 115 -6.11 -29.15 -6.83
#